data_AF-A0A1V9YBR0-F1
#
_entry.id   AF-A0A1V9YBR0-F1
#
_cell.length_a   1.000
_cell.length_b   1.000
_cell.length_c   1.000
_cell.angle_alpha   90.00
_cell.angle_beta   90.00
_cell.angle_gamma   90.00
#
_symmetry.space_group_name_H-M   'P 1'
#
loop_
_entity.id
_entity.type
_entity.pdbx_description
1 polymer ?
#
loop_
_entity_poly.entity_id
_entity_poly.type
_entity_poly.pdbx_seq_one_letter_code
_entity_poly.pdbx_strand_id
1 'polypeptide(L)'
;MRVASSLLQQGLVLQSVSAGCPYTQYSSTYTVDFCDPDAILCVVDSACEPLHSYTNKDIVLDDTNTKTLKLTYSAEHLAQLPYASPSLQFINAVHTVGDISNSTVALLNIVNTPGLDLSGAIFPPQLTHLDLRNCELQTLPANVAYNELSEFYGLGNRWTQIANIDLRGTNDFNFNDCPSLTALSNVSFSSRSLTKFYATASTFTTFLIDPSTYDVLNGVSTFSVKGI
;
A
#
# COMPACT_ATOMS: atom_id res chain seq x y z
N MET A 1 0.77 19.76 71.85
CA MET A 1 1.88 20.41 71.12
C MET A 1 2.32 19.46 70.03
N ARG A 2 2.05 19.81 68.76
CA ARG A 2 2.42 19.00 67.59
C ARG A 2 3.89 19.29 67.26
N VAL A 3 4.71 18.25 67.14
CA VAL A 3 6.04 18.34 66.51
C VAL A 3 5.90 17.77 65.10
N ALA A 4 6.31 18.56 64.13
CA ALA A 4 6.17 18.31 62.71
C ALA A 4 7.17 17.24 62.24
N SER A 5 6.68 16.23 61.54
CA SER A 5 7.50 15.34 60.71
C SER A 5 7.57 15.93 59.30
N SER A 6 8.74 16.45 58.92
CA SER A 6 9.04 16.86 57.55
C SER A 6 9.35 15.63 56.70
N LEU A 7 8.38 15.16 55.91
CA LEU A 7 8.60 14.21 54.83
C LEU A 7 9.07 14.99 53.58
N LEU A 8 10.34 14.84 53.23
CA LEU A 8 10.89 15.24 51.94
C LEU A 8 10.27 14.34 50.85
N GLN A 9 9.34 14.90 50.05
CA GLN A 9 8.93 14.30 48.79
C GLN A 9 10.05 14.50 47.77
N GLN A 10 10.78 13.42 47.46
CA GLN A 10 11.61 13.37 46.27
C GLN A 10 10.68 13.27 45.06
N GLY A 11 10.54 14.38 44.33
CA GLY A 11 9.87 14.40 43.04
C GLY A 11 10.68 13.57 42.04
N LEU A 12 10.10 12.48 41.57
CA LEU A 12 10.60 11.73 40.43
C LEU A 12 10.39 12.60 39.19
N VAL A 13 11.43 13.28 38.73
CA VAL A 13 11.42 13.96 37.42
C VAL A 13 11.53 12.86 36.38
N LEU A 14 10.41 12.47 35.78
CA LEU A 14 10.40 11.74 34.52
C LEU A 14 10.98 12.69 33.47
N GLN A 15 12.28 12.58 33.23
CA GLN A 15 12.89 13.16 32.04
C GLN A 15 12.28 12.45 30.84
N SER A 16 11.32 13.09 30.19
CA SER A 16 10.90 12.72 28.84
C SER A 16 12.11 12.93 27.95
N VAL A 17 12.84 11.86 27.67
CA VAL A 17 13.77 11.85 26.55
C VAL A 17 12.90 12.13 25.34
N SER A 18 13.02 13.33 24.75
CA SER A 18 12.51 13.57 23.41
C SER A 18 13.16 12.50 22.55
N ALA A 19 12.40 11.48 22.17
CA ALA A 19 12.84 10.56 21.15
C ALA A 19 13.10 11.43 19.93
N GLY A 20 14.35 11.42 19.45
CA GLY A 20 14.73 12.17 18.25
C GLY A 20 13.88 11.74 17.06
N CYS A 21 13.82 12.60 16.03
CA CYS A 21 13.03 12.29 14.85
C CYS A 21 13.47 10.95 14.23
N PRO A 22 12.58 9.95 14.09
CA PRO A 22 12.94 8.65 13.52
C PRO A 22 13.22 8.72 12.01
N TYR A 23 12.88 9.85 11.37
CA TYR A 23 12.95 10.02 9.92
C TYR A 23 14.19 10.79 9.44
N THR A 24 15.22 10.92 10.27
CA THR A 24 16.45 11.70 9.96
C THR A 24 17.17 11.29 8.67
N GLN A 25 16.94 10.07 8.16
CA GLN A 25 17.52 9.57 6.91
C GLN A 25 16.75 10.00 5.65
N TYR A 26 15.54 10.55 5.79
CA TYR A 26 14.68 10.95 4.68
C TYR A 26 14.48 12.46 4.71
N SER A 27 14.50 13.10 3.54
CA SER A 27 14.22 14.52 3.41
C SER A 27 12.77 14.89 3.76
N SER A 28 11.84 13.97 3.51
CA SER A 28 10.42 14.13 3.82
C SER A 28 9.72 12.78 4.00
N THR A 29 8.80 12.69 4.96
CA THR A 29 8.14 11.43 5.33
C THR A 29 6.64 11.62 5.58
N TYR A 30 5.82 10.81 4.93
CA TYR A 30 4.41 10.63 5.30
C TYR A 30 4.30 9.88 6.62
N THR A 31 3.62 10.50 7.59
CA THR A 31 3.45 9.97 8.94
C THR A 31 2.16 10.49 9.59
N VAL A 32 1.72 9.82 10.65
CA VAL A 32 0.64 10.31 11.55
C VAL A 32 1.18 10.89 12.85
N ASP A 33 2.49 10.71 13.10
CA ASP A 33 3.19 11.27 14.23
C ASP A 33 3.73 12.67 13.86
N PHE A 34 3.93 13.52 14.86
CA PHE A 34 4.46 14.88 14.68
C PHE A 34 3.62 15.81 13.80
N CYS A 35 2.39 15.42 13.45
CA CYS A 35 1.49 16.25 12.66
C CYS A 35 0.91 17.41 13.46
N ASP A 36 0.43 18.44 12.73
CA ASP A 36 -0.36 19.51 13.32
C ASP A 36 -1.61 18.96 14.04
N PRO A 37 -2.15 19.69 15.04
CA PRO A 37 -3.45 19.36 15.61
C PRO A 37 -4.52 19.20 14.53
N ASP A 38 -5.40 18.22 14.71
CA ASP A 38 -6.49 17.84 13.79
C ASP A 38 -6.07 17.19 12.46
N ALA A 39 -4.77 17.04 12.19
CA ALA A 39 -4.28 16.29 11.04
C ALA A 39 -4.53 14.78 11.23
N ILE A 40 -4.98 14.12 10.17
CA ILE A 40 -5.13 12.67 10.10
C ILE A 40 -3.90 11.99 9.49
N LEU A 41 -3.12 12.74 8.73
CA LEU A 41 -1.87 12.35 8.06
C LEU A 41 -1.11 13.64 7.76
N CYS A 42 0.22 13.62 7.81
CA CYS A 42 1.05 14.74 7.40
C CYS A 42 2.31 14.27 6.69
N VAL A 43 3.03 15.22 6.12
CA VAL A 43 4.40 15.08 5.65
C VAL A 43 5.27 15.90 6.57
N VAL A 44 6.32 15.30 7.14
CA VAL A 44 7.31 15.98 7.99
C VAL A 44 8.69 15.91 7.36
N ASP A 45 9.58 16.82 7.74
CA ASP A 45 10.98 16.79 7.32
C ASP A 45 11.84 15.84 8.18
N SER A 46 13.16 15.82 7.91
CA SER A 46 14.15 15.03 8.67
C SER A 46 14.28 15.42 10.16
N ALA A 47 13.74 16.57 10.56
CA ALA A 47 13.67 17.04 11.95
C ALA A 47 12.28 16.82 12.58
N CYS A 48 11.35 16.18 11.84
CA CYS A 48 9.97 15.95 12.22
C CYS A 48 9.14 17.25 12.34
N GLU A 49 9.54 18.30 11.62
CA GLU A 49 8.74 19.50 11.49
C GLU A 49 7.69 19.31 10.36
N PRO A 50 6.40 19.63 10.60
CA PRO A 50 5.36 19.54 9.58
C PRO A 50 5.67 20.39 8.35
N LEU A 51 5.66 19.75 7.18
CA LEU A 51 5.74 20.40 5.87
C LEU A 51 4.36 20.56 5.24
N HIS A 52 3.47 19.59 5.48
CA HIS A 52 2.12 19.56 4.92
C HIS A 52 1.21 18.67 5.76
N SER A 53 -0.05 19.07 5.96
CA SER A 53 -1.01 18.34 6.79
C SER A 53 -2.30 18.10 6.04
N TYR A 54 -2.86 16.89 6.19
CA TYR A 54 -4.15 16.49 5.67
C TYR A 54 -5.12 16.30 6.84
N THR A 55 -6.36 16.71 6.63
CA THR A 55 -7.45 16.66 7.61
C THR A 55 -8.66 15.95 7.03
N ASN A 56 -9.70 15.77 7.85
CA ASN A 56 -10.98 15.24 7.36
C ASN A 56 -11.65 16.10 6.28
N LYS A 57 -11.25 17.38 6.12
CA LYS A 57 -11.79 18.27 5.07
C LYS A 57 -11.24 17.97 3.68
N ASP A 58 -10.10 17.28 3.62
CA ASP A 58 -9.41 16.92 2.37
C ASP A 58 -9.95 15.61 1.77
N ILE A 59 -10.85 14.94 2.50
CA ILE A 59 -11.55 13.74 2.04
C ILE A 59 -12.66 14.14 1.07
N VAL A 60 -12.59 13.65 -0.15
CA VAL A 60 -13.57 13.88 -1.21
C VAL A 60 -14.25 12.57 -1.63
N LEU A 61 -15.37 12.65 -2.33
CA LEU A 61 -15.90 11.51 -3.06
C LEU A 61 -15.19 11.43 -4.41
N ASP A 62 -14.71 10.24 -4.77
CA ASP A 62 -14.25 9.97 -6.13
C ASP A 62 -15.44 9.71 -7.08
N ASP A 63 -15.14 9.42 -8.34
CA ASP A 63 -16.15 9.18 -9.38
C ASP A 63 -17.00 7.91 -9.13
N THR A 64 -16.59 7.06 -8.18
CA THR A 64 -17.33 5.87 -7.75
C THR A 64 -18.17 6.13 -6.49
N ASN A 65 -18.21 7.37 -6.00
CA ASN A 65 -18.75 7.76 -4.70
C ASN A 65 -18.02 7.13 -3.50
N THR A 66 -16.75 6.79 -3.66
CA THR A 66 -15.90 6.31 -2.58
C THR A 66 -15.24 7.50 -1.90
N LYS A 67 -15.39 7.61 -0.57
CA LYS A 67 -14.62 8.58 0.20
C LYS A 67 -13.14 8.27 0.02
N THR A 68 -12.37 9.30 -0.33
CA THR A 68 -10.98 9.17 -0.74
C THR A 68 -10.17 10.36 -0.25
N LEU A 69 -8.99 10.09 0.31
CA LEU A 69 -7.96 11.10 0.53
C LEU A 69 -6.92 10.99 -0.59
N LYS A 70 -6.85 12.03 -1.43
CA LYS A 70 -5.87 12.12 -2.53
C LYS A 70 -4.61 12.81 -2.05
N LEU A 71 -3.49 12.12 -2.18
CA LEU A 71 -2.18 12.49 -1.67
C LEU A 71 -1.28 12.76 -2.87
N THR A 72 -0.98 14.04 -3.09
CA THR A 72 -0.19 14.54 -4.24
C THR A 72 1.04 15.34 -3.81
N TYR A 73 1.24 15.54 -2.50
CA TYR A 73 2.46 16.15 -2.00
C TYR A 73 3.59 15.12 -2.10
N SER A 74 4.71 15.48 -2.71
CA SER A 74 5.82 14.54 -2.88
C SER A 74 6.59 14.38 -1.56
N ALA A 75 6.74 13.13 -1.12
CA ALA A 75 7.56 12.73 0.01
C ALA A 75 8.51 11.59 -0.38
N GLU A 76 9.68 11.54 0.24
CA GLU A 76 10.67 10.49 0.00
C GLU A 76 10.21 9.13 0.55
N HIS A 77 9.57 9.14 1.71
CA HIS A 77 9.20 7.93 2.43
C HIS A 77 7.75 7.94 2.93
N LEU A 78 7.13 6.77 2.94
CA LEU A 78 5.88 6.51 3.65
C LEU A 78 6.17 5.61 4.84
N ALA A 79 6.16 6.22 6.04
CA ALA A 79 6.40 5.52 7.29
C ALA A 79 5.12 4.96 7.90
N GLN A 80 4.04 5.74 7.89
CA GLN A 80 2.77 5.36 8.52
C GLN A 80 1.57 5.79 7.68
N LEU A 81 0.52 4.99 7.78
CA LEU A 81 -0.83 5.35 7.35
C LEU A 81 -1.69 5.67 8.59
N PRO A 82 -2.77 6.46 8.42
CA PRO A 82 -3.79 6.59 9.46
C PRO A 82 -4.31 5.24 9.91
N TYR A 83 -4.62 5.09 11.21
CA TYR A 83 -5.14 3.83 11.74
C TYR A 83 -6.39 3.40 10.96
N ALA A 84 -7.38 4.29 10.82
CA ALA A 84 -8.50 4.10 9.93
C ALA A 84 -8.62 5.30 8.98
N SER A 85 -8.86 5.03 7.71
CA SER A 85 -9.11 6.07 6.73
C SER A 85 -10.01 5.58 5.61
N PRO A 86 -10.59 6.52 4.84
CA PRO A 86 -11.14 6.23 3.53
C PRO A 86 -10.10 5.59 2.60
N SER A 87 -10.46 5.41 1.33
CA SER A 87 -9.49 5.08 0.28
C SER A 87 -8.33 6.07 0.27
N LEU A 88 -7.10 5.57 0.27
CA LEU A 88 -5.90 6.40 0.17
C LEU A 88 -5.33 6.30 -1.24
N GLN A 89 -5.07 7.45 -1.85
CA GLN A 89 -4.56 7.55 -3.22
C GLN A 89 -3.28 8.39 -3.26
N PHE A 90 -2.13 7.74 -3.22
CA PHE A 90 -0.83 8.35 -3.48
C PHE A 90 -0.61 8.41 -5.00
N ILE A 91 -0.58 9.63 -5.55
CA ILE A 91 -0.42 9.85 -6.99
C ILE A 91 0.91 10.58 -7.18
N ASN A 92 1.95 9.85 -7.63
CA ASN A 92 3.30 10.37 -7.76
C ASN A 92 3.80 11.07 -6.47
N ALA A 93 3.48 10.50 -5.32
CA ALA A 93 3.59 11.17 -4.03
C ALA A 93 4.61 10.55 -3.07
N VAL A 94 5.04 9.31 -3.29
CA VAL A 94 5.95 8.58 -2.39
C VAL A 94 7.03 7.89 -3.19
N HIS A 95 8.26 7.78 -2.69
CA HIS A 95 9.32 7.02 -3.39
C HIS A 95 9.64 5.67 -2.74
N THR A 96 9.56 5.59 -1.41
CA THR A 96 9.80 4.36 -0.65
C THR A 96 8.69 4.09 0.35
N VAL A 97 8.37 2.83 0.60
CA VAL A 97 7.34 2.43 1.59
C VAL A 97 7.97 1.56 2.68
N GLY A 98 7.76 1.96 3.93
CA GLY A 98 8.20 1.21 5.11
C GLY A 98 7.11 0.29 5.67
N ASP A 99 7.17 0.06 6.98
CA ASP A 99 6.18 -0.74 7.69
C ASP A 99 4.90 0.07 7.97
N ILE A 100 3.88 -0.17 7.15
CA ILE A 100 2.55 0.43 7.27
C ILE A 100 1.51 -0.55 7.85
N SER A 101 1.96 -1.66 8.45
CA SER A 101 1.09 -2.76 8.90
C SER A 101 0.18 -2.40 10.09
N ASN A 102 0.51 -1.34 10.83
CA ASN A 102 -0.27 -0.86 11.98
C ASN A 102 -1.59 -0.17 11.59
N SER A 103 -1.86 -0.01 10.29
CA SER A 103 -3.09 0.57 9.78
C SER A 103 -4.17 -0.50 9.51
N THR A 104 -5.43 -0.07 9.52
CA THR A 104 -6.61 -0.84 9.10
C THR A 104 -7.16 -0.34 7.76
N VAL A 105 -6.36 0.42 6.99
CA VAL A 105 -6.76 0.86 5.64
C VAL A 105 -6.98 -0.35 4.73
N ALA A 106 -8.17 -0.40 4.13
CA ALA A 106 -8.58 -1.50 3.25
C ALA A 106 -8.30 -1.21 1.77
N LEU A 107 -8.30 0.07 1.36
CA LEU A 107 -8.13 0.50 -0.03
C LEU A 107 -6.91 1.41 -0.15
N LEU A 108 -5.84 0.90 -0.79
CA LEU A 108 -4.60 1.62 -0.99
C LEU A 108 -4.23 1.66 -2.47
N ASN A 109 -4.01 2.87 -2.97
CA ASN A 109 -3.51 3.12 -4.32
C ASN A 109 -2.20 3.87 -4.22
N ILE A 110 -1.14 3.33 -4.82
CA ILE A 110 0.14 4.01 -5.03
C ILE A 110 0.42 3.94 -6.52
N VAL A 111 0.13 5.02 -7.22
CA VAL A 111 0.01 5.01 -8.69
C VAL A 111 0.88 6.08 -9.32
N ASN A 112 1.27 5.83 -10.57
CA ASN A 112 2.06 6.78 -11.37
C ASN A 112 3.32 7.23 -10.64
N THR A 113 4.02 6.29 -10.02
CA THR A 113 5.19 6.55 -9.18
C THR A 113 6.39 5.77 -9.71
N PRO A 114 7.03 6.24 -10.80
CA PRO A 114 8.17 5.55 -11.39
C PRO A 114 9.30 5.38 -10.38
N GLY A 115 9.85 4.17 -10.29
CA GLY A 115 10.95 3.86 -9.38
C GLY A 115 10.53 3.65 -7.92
N LEU A 116 9.25 3.40 -7.65
CA LEU A 116 8.75 3.06 -6.32
C LEU A 116 9.50 1.86 -5.73
N ASP A 117 10.06 2.04 -4.53
CA ASP A 117 10.72 0.97 -3.78
C ASP A 117 9.81 0.42 -2.68
N LEU A 118 9.50 -0.88 -2.80
CA LEU A 118 8.68 -1.64 -1.85
C LEU A 118 9.49 -2.70 -1.10
N SER A 119 10.82 -2.66 -1.17
CA SER A 119 11.69 -3.67 -0.54
C SER A 119 11.59 -3.70 0.99
N GLY A 120 11.30 -2.54 1.61
CA GLY A 120 11.03 -2.40 3.05
C GLY A 120 9.55 -2.44 3.44
N ALA A 121 8.65 -2.65 2.48
CA ALA A 121 7.21 -2.48 2.71
C ALA A 121 6.62 -3.66 3.49
N ILE A 122 5.81 -3.35 4.51
CA ILE A 122 4.93 -4.32 5.18
C ILE A 122 3.52 -3.74 5.15
N PHE A 123 2.61 -4.40 4.44
CA PHE A 123 1.27 -3.86 4.17
C PHE A 123 0.27 -4.17 5.29
N PRO A 124 -0.81 -3.37 5.42
CA PRO A 124 -1.90 -3.66 6.35
C PRO A 124 -2.48 -5.06 6.12
N PRO A 125 -2.70 -5.87 7.18
CA PRO A 125 -3.29 -7.20 7.03
C PRO A 125 -4.77 -7.17 6.63
N GLN A 126 -5.43 -6.02 6.72
CA GLN A 126 -6.84 -5.81 6.35
C GLN A 126 -7.00 -5.25 4.93
N LEU A 127 -5.91 -5.15 4.17
CA LEU A 127 -5.96 -4.64 2.82
C LEU A 127 -6.79 -5.58 1.93
N THR A 128 -7.82 -5.04 1.29
CA THR A 128 -8.67 -5.77 0.32
C THR A 128 -8.49 -5.27 -1.10
N HIS A 129 -7.90 -4.09 -1.27
CA HIS A 129 -7.59 -3.49 -2.56
C HIS A 129 -6.19 -2.90 -2.55
N LEU A 130 -5.40 -3.28 -3.55
CA LEU A 130 -4.07 -2.72 -3.81
C LEU A 130 -3.94 -2.34 -5.28
N ASP A 131 -3.67 -1.07 -5.54
CA ASP A 131 -3.35 -0.56 -6.87
C ASP A 131 -1.91 -0.03 -6.91
N LEU A 132 -1.09 -0.65 -7.76
CA LEU A 132 0.32 -0.31 -7.97
C LEU A 132 0.61 0.08 -9.42
N ARG A 133 -0.38 0.62 -10.16
CA ARG A 133 -0.21 0.90 -11.59
C ARG A 133 0.87 1.94 -11.89
N ASN A 134 1.58 1.73 -12.98
CA ASN A 134 2.58 2.68 -13.52
C ASN A 134 3.69 3.05 -12.53
N CYS A 135 4.21 2.07 -11.78
CA CYS A 135 5.25 2.28 -10.77
C CYS A 135 6.63 1.75 -11.17
N GLU A 136 6.75 1.22 -12.40
CA GLU A 136 7.96 0.57 -12.94
C GLU A 136 8.45 -0.65 -12.14
N LEU A 137 7.56 -1.27 -11.35
CA LEU A 137 7.89 -2.42 -10.52
C LEU A 137 8.23 -3.64 -11.39
N GLN A 138 9.24 -4.40 -10.97
CA GLN A 138 9.71 -5.61 -11.69
C GLN A 138 9.30 -6.91 -10.99
N THR A 139 9.08 -6.87 -9.68
CA THR A 139 8.77 -8.03 -8.84
C THR A 139 7.64 -7.71 -7.88
N LEU A 140 6.73 -8.67 -7.72
CA LEU A 140 5.64 -8.56 -6.75
C LEU A 140 6.16 -8.26 -5.33
N PRO A 141 5.48 -7.40 -4.56
CA PRO A 141 5.79 -7.19 -3.15
C PRO A 141 5.62 -8.47 -2.31
N ALA A 142 6.63 -8.82 -1.51
CA ALA A 142 6.64 -10.09 -0.76
C ALA A 142 5.70 -10.13 0.45
N ASN A 143 5.35 -8.96 1.03
CA ASN A 143 4.60 -8.83 2.29
C ASN A 143 3.14 -8.37 2.07
N VAL A 144 2.49 -8.93 1.05
CA VAL A 144 1.08 -8.68 0.76
C VAL A 144 0.31 -9.98 0.97
N ALA A 145 -0.77 -9.91 1.75
CA ALA A 145 -1.71 -11.02 1.91
C ALA A 145 -2.61 -11.11 0.67
N TYR A 146 -2.05 -11.58 -0.45
CA TYR A 146 -2.73 -11.63 -1.75
C TYR A 146 -4.08 -12.37 -1.73
N ASN A 147 -4.23 -13.34 -0.84
CA ASN A 147 -5.46 -14.13 -0.69
C ASN A 147 -6.62 -13.33 -0.08
N GLU A 148 -6.33 -12.22 0.60
CA GLU A 148 -7.31 -11.31 1.19
C GLU A 148 -7.73 -10.19 0.21
N LEU A 149 -6.99 -10.02 -0.89
CA LEU A 149 -7.31 -9.00 -1.88
C LEU A 149 -8.51 -9.39 -2.74
N SER A 150 -9.55 -8.56 -2.73
CA SER A 150 -10.63 -8.61 -3.72
C SER A 150 -10.21 -7.99 -5.05
N GLU A 151 -9.33 -6.99 -5.03
CA GLU A 151 -8.84 -6.29 -6.23
C GLU A 151 -7.33 -6.09 -6.15
N PHE A 152 -6.63 -6.44 -7.23
CA PHE A 152 -5.20 -6.19 -7.36
C PHE A 152 -4.86 -5.68 -8.76
N TYR A 153 -4.41 -4.43 -8.83
CA TYR A 153 -4.10 -3.75 -10.08
C TYR A 153 -2.59 -3.51 -10.21
N GLY A 154 -1.98 -4.16 -11.20
CA GLY A 154 -0.56 -4.09 -11.49
C GLY A 154 -0.23 -3.52 -12.87
N LEU A 155 -1.20 -3.00 -13.62
CA LEU A 155 -1.02 -2.56 -15.01
C LEU A 155 0.09 -1.49 -15.19
N GLY A 156 0.72 -1.50 -16.36
CA GLY A 156 1.73 -0.50 -16.75
C GLY A 156 3.06 -0.59 -15.97
N ASN A 157 3.37 -1.75 -15.41
CA ASN A 157 4.65 -2.01 -14.74
C ASN A 157 5.61 -2.81 -15.62
N ARG A 158 6.79 -3.13 -15.08
CA ARG A 158 7.85 -3.88 -15.76
C ARG A 158 7.96 -5.30 -15.19
N TRP A 159 6.85 -5.89 -14.75
CA TRP A 159 6.83 -7.26 -14.23
C TRP A 159 7.43 -8.20 -15.26
N THR A 160 8.26 -9.14 -14.81
CA THR A 160 8.76 -10.23 -15.66
C THR A 160 7.97 -11.52 -15.46
N GLN A 161 7.49 -11.73 -14.23
CA GLN A 161 6.71 -12.89 -13.84
C GLN A 161 5.71 -12.53 -12.74
N ILE A 162 4.59 -13.26 -12.71
CA ILE A 162 3.65 -13.32 -11.59
C ILE A 162 3.68 -14.73 -11.06
N ALA A 163 4.14 -14.90 -9.82
CA ALA A 163 4.43 -16.23 -9.30
C ALA A 163 4.24 -16.38 -7.80
N ASN A 164 3.89 -17.59 -7.37
CA ASN A 164 3.82 -18.02 -5.97
C ASN A 164 2.86 -17.16 -5.12
N ILE A 165 1.69 -16.85 -5.67
CA ILE A 165 0.67 -16.06 -4.98
C ILE A 165 -0.69 -16.74 -5.05
N ASP A 166 -1.45 -16.63 -3.96
CA ASP A 166 -2.83 -17.09 -3.90
C ASP A 166 -3.75 -15.90 -4.14
N LEU A 167 -4.49 -15.92 -5.24
CA LEU A 167 -5.44 -14.89 -5.66
C LEU A 167 -6.88 -15.43 -5.68
N ARG A 168 -7.18 -16.45 -4.85
CA ARG A 168 -8.54 -17.01 -4.75
C ARG A 168 -9.56 -16.02 -4.18
N GLY A 169 -9.13 -14.94 -3.51
CA GLY A 169 -9.98 -13.84 -3.08
C GLY A 169 -10.30 -12.83 -4.18
N THR A 170 -9.49 -12.77 -5.23
CA THR A 170 -9.50 -11.68 -6.21
C THR A 170 -10.59 -11.85 -7.26
N ASN A 171 -11.31 -10.77 -7.55
CA ASN A 171 -12.38 -10.73 -8.56
C ASN A 171 -11.95 -10.12 -9.90
N ASP A 172 -10.93 -9.27 -9.89
CA ASP A 172 -10.37 -8.59 -11.06
C ASP A 172 -8.84 -8.65 -11.00
N PHE A 173 -8.26 -9.35 -11.96
CA PHE A 173 -6.81 -9.41 -12.17
C PHE A 173 -6.45 -8.55 -13.37
N ASN A 174 -5.77 -7.41 -13.14
CA ASN A 174 -5.43 -6.47 -14.20
C ASN A 174 -3.93 -6.15 -14.28
N PHE A 175 -3.30 -6.75 -15.27
CA PHE A 175 -1.88 -6.66 -15.61
C PHE A 175 -1.71 -6.25 -17.08
N ASN A 176 -2.58 -5.37 -17.57
CA ASN A 176 -2.43 -4.76 -18.89
C ASN A 176 -1.15 -3.95 -19.00
N ASP A 177 -0.68 -3.75 -20.23
CA ASP A 177 0.44 -2.86 -20.54
C ASP A 177 1.74 -3.21 -19.82
N CYS A 178 1.95 -4.52 -19.58
CA CYS A 178 3.15 -5.08 -18.98
C CYS A 178 3.97 -5.88 -20.02
N PRO A 179 4.66 -5.23 -20.97
CA PRO A 179 5.27 -5.92 -22.12
C PRO A 179 6.36 -6.94 -21.75
N SER A 180 7.00 -6.75 -20.60
CA SER A 180 8.03 -7.65 -20.07
C SER A 180 7.46 -8.88 -19.35
N LEU A 181 6.15 -8.95 -19.13
CA LEU A 181 5.51 -10.03 -18.40
C LEU A 181 5.39 -11.26 -19.29
N THR A 182 6.21 -12.28 -19.01
CA THR A 182 6.31 -13.50 -19.84
C THR A 182 5.88 -14.77 -19.13
N ALA A 183 5.73 -14.75 -17.80
CA ALA A 183 5.42 -15.96 -17.03
C ALA A 183 4.32 -15.76 -15.98
N LEU A 184 3.43 -16.76 -15.90
CA LEU A 184 2.47 -16.96 -14.82
C LEU A 184 2.70 -18.35 -14.23
N SER A 185 3.09 -18.46 -12.96
CA SER A 185 3.49 -19.75 -12.37
C SER A 185 3.11 -19.90 -10.91
N ASN A 186 2.53 -21.04 -10.53
CA ASN A 186 2.12 -21.29 -9.14
C ASN A 186 1.23 -20.15 -8.59
N VAL A 187 0.22 -19.79 -9.39
CA VAL A 187 -0.80 -18.81 -9.04
C VAL A 187 -2.12 -19.54 -8.93
N SER A 188 -2.92 -19.25 -7.90
CA SER A 188 -4.23 -19.87 -7.69
C SER A 188 -5.36 -18.87 -7.83
N PHE A 189 -6.40 -19.23 -8.57
CA PHE A 189 -7.63 -18.45 -8.72
C PHE A 189 -8.86 -19.26 -8.25
N SER A 190 -9.97 -18.58 -8.00
CA SER A 190 -11.23 -19.20 -7.57
C SER A 190 -12.37 -18.76 -8.48
N SER A 191 -13.17 -19.71 -8.97
CA SER A 191 -14.37 -19.43 -9.77
C SER A 191 -15.48 -18.72 -8.99
N ARG A 192 -15.39 -18.69 -7.66
CA ARG A 192 -16.32 -17.93 -6.81
C ARG A 192 -16.05 -16.42 -6.83
N SER A 193 -14.84 -16.03 -7.22
CA SER A 193 -14.36 -14.65 -7.08
C SER A 193 -13.99 -14.07 -8.44
N LEU A 194 -13.15 -14.76 -9.21
CA LEU A 194 -12.55 -14.22 -10.43
C LEU A 194 -13.61 -14.06 -11.54
N THR A 195 -13.82 -12.82 -11.97
CA THR A 195 -14.73 -12.46 -13.07
C THR A 195 -14.02 -11.88 -14.28
N LYS A 196 -12.82 -11.32 -14.08
CA LYS A 196 -12.04 -10.63 -15.10
C LYS A 196 -10.56 -10.97 -15.00
N PHE A 197 -9.97 -11.29 -16.13
CA PHE A 197 -8.54 -11.51 -16.29
C PHE A 197 -8.03 -10.68 -17.47
N TYR A 198 -7.22 -9.67 -17.18
CA TYR A 198 -6.64 -8.77 -18.16
C TYR A 198 -5.12 -8.79 -18.09
N ALA A 199 -4.50 -9.12 -19.22
CA ALA A 199 -3.07 -9.00 -19.43
C ALA A 199 -2.79 -8.69 -20.91
N THR A 200 -3.53 -7.71 -21.45
CA THR A 200 -3.27 -7.17 -22.78
C THR A 200 -1.88 -6.55 -22.81
N ALA A 201 -1.22 -6.60 -23.96
CA ALA A 201 0.17 -6.20 -24.15
C ALA A 201 1.25 -6.99 -23.38
N SER A 202 0.88 -7.94 -22.50
CA SER A 202 1.83 -8.94 -21.97
C SER A 202 2.22 -9.97 -23.04
N THR A 203 3.40 -10.59 -22.87
CA THR A 203 3.98 -11.53 -23.84
C THR A 203 4.22 -12.90 -23.21
N PHE A 204 3.19 -13.47 -22.60
CA PHE A 204 3.30 -14.74 -21.90
C PHE A 204 3.81 -15.87 -22.81
N THR A 205 4.94 -16.47 -22.43
CA THR A 205 5.49 -17.68 -23.04
C THR A 205 5.39 -18.88 -22.09
N THR A 206 5.01 -18.65 -20.84
CA THR A 206 5.02 -19.68 -19.79
C THR A 206 3.80 -19.55 -18.90
N PHE A 207 3.00 -20.63 -18.86
CA PHE A 207 1.88 -20.81 -17.95
C PHE A 207 2.07 -22.12 -17.19
N LEU A 208 2.48 -22.01 -15.92
CA LEU A 208 2.70 -23.15 -15.02
C LEU A 208 1.68 -23.08 -13.89
N ILE A 209 0.43 -23.39 -14.21
CA ILE A 209 -0.71 -23.36 -13.28
C ILE A 209 -1.26 -24.76 -13.06
N ASP A 210 -1.92 -24.98 -11.92
CA ASP A 210 -2.59 -26.25 -11.63
C ASP A 210 -3.90 -26.41 -12.42
N PRO A 211 -4.44 -27.64 -12.56
CA PRO A 211 -5.68 -27.88 -13.29
C PRO A 211 -6.88 -27.09 -12.75
N SER A 212 -6.98 -26.91 -11.42
CA SER A 212 -8.07 -26.13 -10.83
C SER A 212 -8.05 -24.67 -11.25
N THR A 213 -6.87 -24.07 -11.31
CA THR A 213 -6.67 -22.69 -11.74
C THR A 213 -6.95 -22.54 -13.24
N TYR A 214 -6.52 -23.53 -14.03
CA TYR A 214 -6.86 -23.58 -15.45
C TYR A 214 -8.37 -23.61 -15.68
N ASP A 215 -9.12 -24.44 -14.95
CA ASP A 215 -10.58 -24.52 -15.06
C ASP A 215 -11.25 -23.17 -14.71
N VAL A 216 -10.73 -22.46 -13.70
CA VAL A 216 -11.21 -21.11 -13.35
C VAL A 216 -10.98 -20.12 -14.49
N LEU A 217 -9.77 -20.10 -15.07
CA LEU A 217 -9.45 -19.20 -16.18
C LEU A 217 -10.27 -19.52 -17.45
N ASN A 218 -10.57 -20.79 -17.69
CA ASN A 218 -11.41 -21.19 -18.83
C ASN A 218 -12.90 -20.79 -18.66
N GLY A 219 -13.33 -20.55 -17.41
CA GLY A 219 -14.70 -20.15 -17.07
C GLY A 219 -14.89 -18.67 -16.78
N VAL A 220 -13.84 -17.84 -16.84
CA VAL A 220 -13.91 -16.42 -16.46
C VAL A 220 -14.77 -15.63 -17.46
N SER A 221 -15.56 -14.68 -16.97
CA SER A 221 -16.50 -13.92 -17.82
C SER A 221 -15.79 -13.00 -18.81
N THR A 222 -14.60 -12.51 -18.47
CA THR A 222 -13.76 -11.72 -19.37
C THR A 222 -12.32 -12.18 -19.27
N PHE A 223 -11.80 -12.67 -20.39
CA PHE A 223 -10.40 -13.08 -20.53
C PHE A 223 -9.77 -12.31 -21.68
N SER A 224 -8.72 -11.54 -21.40
CA SER A 224 -8.04 -10.72 -22.41
C SER A 224 -6.53 -10.82 -22.28
N VAL A 225 -5.89 -11.36 -23.32
CA VAL A 225 -4.44 -11.47 -23.49
C VAL A 225 -4.08 -11.06 -24.92
N LYS A 226 -2.84 -10.65 -25.18
CA LYS A 226 -2.39 -10.22 -26.53
C LYS A 226 -2.35 -11.36 -27.59
N GLY A 227 -2.85 -12.54 -27.26
CA GLY A 227 -2.59 -13.79 -27.97
C GLY A 227 -1.39 -14.50 -27.33
N ILE A 228 -1.44 -15.83 -27.31
CA ILE A 228 -0.34 -16.71 -26.90
C ILE A 228 0.40 -17.13 -28.17
#